data_AF-A0A419IZ55-F1
#
_entry.id   AF-A0A419IZ55-F1
#
_cell.length_a   1.000
_cell.length_b   1.000
_cell.length_c   1.000
_cell.angle_alpha   90.00
_cell.angle_beta   90.00
_cell.angle_gamma   90.00
#
_symmetry.space_group_name_H-M   'P 1'
#
loop_
_entity.id
_entity.type
_entity.pdbx_description
1 polymer ?
#
loop_
_entity_poly.entity_id
_entity_poly.type
_entity_poly.pdbx_seq_one_letter_code
_entity_poly.pdbx_strand_id
1 'polypeptide(L)'
;MKRARQTVAITVENKSAKNMLKTLSKKVEKAVAEKNKDTAGTALKEIISAVDKAARKGLIHRNTASRKVSRLTKLVNSILPSEAA
;
A
#
# COMPACT_ATOMS: atom_id res chain seq x y z
N MET A 1 -28.01 -18.49 -9.60
CA MET A 1 -28.03 -17.04 -9.99
C MET A 1 -27.64 -16.04 -8.89
N LYS A 2 -28.04 -16.20 -7.62
CA LYS A 2 -27.72 -15.24 -6.53
C LYS A 2 -26.22 -14.98 -6.33
N ARG A 3 -25.41 -16.05 -6.28
CA ARG A 3 -23.95 -15.95 -6.07
C ARG A 3 -23.25 -15.18 -7.18
N ALA A 4 -23.64 -15.36 -8.45
CA ALA A 4 -23.08 -14.61 -9.57
C ALA A 4 -23.32 -13.10 -9.43
N ARG A 5 -24.54 -12.69 -9.08
CA ARG A 5 -24.86 -11.26 -8.84
C ARG A 5 -24.07 -10.67 -7.67
N GLN A 6 -23.92 -11.43 -6.59
CA GLN A 6 -23.11 -11.03 -5.43
C GLN A 6 -21.62 -10.89 -5.79
N THR A 7 -21.07 -11.83 -6.57
CA THR A 7 -19.67 -11.77 -7.01
C THR A 7 -19.40 -10.51 -7.82
N VAL A 8 -20.31 -10.08 -8.70
CA VAL A 8 -20.14 -8.85 -9.47
C VAL A 8 -20.03 -7.63 -8.55
N ALA A 9 -20.94 -7.48 -7.59
CA ALA A 9 -20.91 -6.36 -6.64
C ALA A 9 -19.62 -6.33 -5.82
N ILE A 10 -19.23 -7.47 -5.22
CA ILE A 10 -18.01 -7.60 -4.42
C ILE A 10 -16.76 -7.33 -5.27
N THR A 11 -16.75 -7.77 -6.53
CA THR A 11 -15.60 -7.58 -7.43
C THR A 11 -15.38 -6.11 -7.75
N VAL A 12 -16.44 -5.32 -7.94
CA VAL A 12 -16.35 -3.87 -8.21
C VAL A 12 -15.71 -3.13 -7.02
N GLU A 13 -16.19 -3.40 -5.80
CA GLU A 13 -15.60 -2.80 -4.59
C GLU A 13 -14.14 -3.19 -4.40
N ASN A 14 -13.84 -4.48 -4.57
CA ASN A 14 -12.49 -5.02 -4.43
C ASN A 14 -11.53 -4.45 -5.49
N LYS A 15 -12.03 -4.18 -6.70
CA LYS A 15 -11.26 -3.52 -7.76
C LYS A 15 -10.91 -2.09 -7.37
N SER A 16 -11.87 -1.33 -6.84
CA SER A 16 -11.62 0.04 -6.37
C SER A 16 -10.57 0.07 -5.25
N ALA A 17 -10.72 -0.78 -4.23
CA ALA A 17 -9.76 -0.87 -3.13
C ALA A 17 -8.35 -1.30 -3.59
N LYS A 18 -8.24 -2.26 -4.52
CA LYS A 18 -6.96 -2.65 -5.12
C LYS A 18 -6.32 -1.51 -5.92
N ASN A 19 -7.11 -0.74 -6.64
CA ASN A 19 -6.62 0.42 -7.39
C ASN A 19 -6.11 1.51 -6.45
N MET A 20 -6.85 1.82 -5.38
CA MET A 20 -6.42 2.77 -4.35
C MET A 20 -5.05 2.38 -3.77
N LEU A 21 -4.85 1.10 -3.42
CA LEU A 21 -3.55 0.61 -2.93
C LEU A 21 -2.42 0.81 -3.95
N LYS A 22 -2.69 0.61 -5.24
CA LYS A 22 -1.70 0.86 -6.30
C LYS A 22 -1.37 2.35 -6.41
N THR A 23 -2.37 3.22 -6.36
CA THR A 23 -2.18 4.67 -6.41
C THR A 23 -1.35 5.17 -5.23
N LEU A 24 -1.65 4.71 -4.01
CA LEU A 24 -0.87 5.04 -2.83
C LEU A 24 0.58 4.52 -2.92
N SER A 25 0.78 3.32 -3.49
CA SER A 25 2.14 2.78 -3.70
C SER A 25 2.95 3.71 -4.62
N LYS A 26 2.33 4.15 -5.73
CA LYS A 26 2.96 5.10 -6.65
C LYS A 26 3.21 6.48 -6.03
N LYS A 27 2.35 6.94 -5.11
CA LYS A 27 2.56 8.20 -4.38
C LYS A 27 3.84 8.12 -3.54
N VAL A 28 4.08 7.00 -2.86
CA VAL A 28 5.33 6.76 -2.12
C VAL A 28 6.53 6.72 -3.07
N GLU A 29 6.44 6.00 -4.18
CA GLU A 29 7.51 5.92 -5.19
C GLU A 29 7.86 7.29 -5.80
N LYS A 30 6.86 8.15 -6.02
CA LYS A 30 7.08 9.54 -6.48
C LYS A 30 7.75 10.42 -5.43
N ALA A 31 7.26 10.39 -4.19
CA ALA A 31 7.87 11.14 -3.08
C ALA A 31 9.33 10.71 -2.84
N VAL A 32 9.61 9.42 -3.06
CA VAL A 32 10.96 8.85 -3.04
C VAL A 32 11.80 9.44 -4.18
N ALA A 33 11.31 9.46 -5.41
CA ALA A 33 12.03 10.04 -6.55
C ALA A 33 12.33 11.54 -6.38
N GLU A 34 11.42 12.28 -5.75
CA GLU A 34 11.55 13.71 -5.44
C GLU A 34 12.44 13.99 -4.22
N LYS A 35 12.96 12.95 -3.54
CA LYS A 35 13.82 13.02 -2.34
C LYS A 35 13.24 13.81 -1.15
N ASN A 36 11.92 13.92 -1.08
CA ASN A 36 11.25 14.69 -0.04
C ASN A 36 10.93 13.80 1.18
N LYS A 37 11.73 13.95 2.25
CA LYS A 37 11.70 13.08 3.44
C LYS A 37 10.37 13.12 4.21
N ASP A 38 9.77 14.29 4.37
CA ASP A 38 8.54 14.45 5.16
C ASP A 38 7.32 13.88 4.42
N THR A 39 7.25 14.12 3.12
CA THR A 39 6.19 13.57 2.27
C THR A 39 6.30 12.04 2.11
N ALA A 40 7.52 11.51 2.06
CA ALA A 40 7.74 10.07 2.02
C ALA A 40 7.31 9.37 3.32
N GLY A 41 7.63 9.96 4.49
CA GLY A 41 7.24 9.42 5.79
C GLY A 41 5.72 9.45 6.03
N THR A 42 5.04 10.52 5.63
CA THR A 42 3.57 10.62 5.72
C THR A 42 2.88 9.65 4.76
N ALA A 43 3.31 9.58 3.51
CA ALA A 43 2.78 8.65 2.52
C ALA A 43 3.01 7.17 2.92
N LEU A 44 4.14 6.88 3.58
CA LEU A 44 4.43 5.54 4.11
C LEU A 44 3.42 5.13 5.21
N LYS A 45 3.10 6.04 6.14
CA LYS A 45 2.10 5.78 7.19
C LYS A 45 0.71 5.54 6.59
N GLU A 46 0.33 6.34 5.60
CA GLU A 46 -0.95 6.19 4.87
C GLU A 46 -1.07 4.80 4.23
N ILE A 47 -0.03 4.35 3.52
CA ILE A 47 -0.09 3.06 2.84
C ILE A 47 -0.05 1.87 3.80
N ILE A 48 0.71 1.95 4.91
CA ILE A 48 0.73 0.90 5.93
C ILE A 48 -0.70 0.68 6.47
N SER A 49 -1.36 1.76 6.87
CA SER A 49 -2.75 1.69 7.37
C SER A 49 -3.72 1.12 6.33
N ALA A 50 -3.60 1.53 5.06
CA ALA A 50 -4.46 1.03 3.99
C ALA A 50 -4.22 -0.45 3.69
N VAL A 51 -2.96 -0.90 3.69
CA VAL A 51 -2.56 -2.30 3.46
C VAL A 51 -3.06 -3.19 4.59
N ASP A 52 -2.94 -2.76 5.85
CA ASP A 52 -3.42 -3.53 7.00
C ASP A 52 -4.94 -3.66 7.00
N LYS A 53 -5.67 -2.58 6.67
CA LYS A 53 -7.13 -2.65 6.49
C LYS A 53 -7.52 -3.63 5.37
N ALA A 54 -6.80 -3.62 4.26
CA ALA A 54 -7.04 -4.55 3.15
C ALA A 54 -6.73 -6.02 3.53
N ALA A 55 -5.70 -6.24 4.35
CA ALA A 55 -5.37 -7.57 4.88
C ALA A 55 -6.45 -8.08 5.85
N ARG A 56 -6.93 -7.21 6.76
CA ARG A 56 -8.02 -7.54 7.71
C ARG A 56 -9.34 -7.88 6.99
N LYS A 57 -9.67 -7.16 5.92
CA LYS A 57 -10.85 -7.48 5.07
C LYS A 57 -10.66 -8.77 4.26
N GLY A 58 -9.47 -9.38 4.26
CA GLY A 58 -9.16 -10.56 3.45
C GLY A 58 -9.01 -10.27 1.95
N LEU A 59 -8.91 -8.99 1.56
CA LEU A 59 -8.75 -8.58 0.16
C LEU A 59 -7.37 -8.96 -0.39
N ILE A 60 -6.36 -8.94 0.47
CA ILE A 60 -4.99 -9.38 0.18
C ILE A 60 -4.52 -10.35 1.27
N HIS A 61 -3.72 -11.35 0.88
CA HIS A 61 -3.13 -12.26 1.84
C HIS A 61 -2.15 -11.52 2.78
N ARG A 62 -2.09 -11.93 4.05
CA ARG A 62 -1.21 -11.36 5.08
C ARG A 62 0.27 -11.27 4.63
N ASN A 63 0.76 -12.30 3.94
CA ASN A 63 2.14 -12.30 3.42
C ASN A 63 2.33 -11.30 2.26
N THR A 64 1.28 -11.03 1.48
CA THR A 64 1.34 -10.02 0.41
C THR A 64 1.33 -8.61 0.99
N ALA A 65 0.55 -8.40 2.05
CA ALA A 65 0.56 -7.16 2.83
C ALA A 65 1.96 -6.89 3.42
N SER A 66 2.50 -7.87 4.16
CA SER A 66 3.82 -7.77 4.79
C SER A 66 4.94 -7.53 3.76
N ARG A 67 4.93 -8.25 2.63
CA ARG A 67 5.90 -8.02 1.52
C ARG A 67 5.81 -6.60 0.95
N LYS A 68 4.61 -6.04 0.80
CA LYS A 68 4.42 -4.67 0.30
C LYS A 68 4.96 -3.63 1.26
N VAL A 69 4.63 -3.75 2.55
CA VAL A 69 5.14 -2.86 3.60
C VAL A 69 6.67 -2.90 3.62
N SER A 70 7.26 -4.09 3.71
CA SER A 70 8.72 -4.25 3.75
C SER A 70 9.44 -3.61 2.55
N ARG A 71 8.93 -3.80 1.33
CA ARG A 71 9.52 -3.21 0.11
C ARG A 71 9.45 -1.69 0.12
N LEU A 72 8.31 -1.11 0.49
CA LEU A 72 8.13 0.34 0.51
C LEU A 72 8.94 0.99 1.63
N THR A 73 9.02 0.37 2.80
CA THR A 73 9.88 0.84 3.90
C THR A 73 11.35 0.84 3.49
N LYS A 74 11.84 -0.23 2.84
CA LYS A 74 13.22 -0.27 2.33
C LYS A 74 13.50 0.84 1.32
N LEU A 75 12.54 1.11 0.44
CA LEU A 75 12.66 2.17 -0.56
C LEU A 75 12.75 3.56 0.08
N VAL A 76 11.89 3.85 1.05
CA VAL A 76 11.93 5.13 1.79
C VAL A 76 13.23 5.27 2.60
N ASN A 77 13.66 4.19 3.27
CA ASN A 77 14.89 4.19 4.05
C ASN A 77 16.14 4.38 3.18
N SER A 78 16.12 4.01 1.90
CA SER A 78 17.25 4.24 0.98
C SER A 78 17.56 5.73 0.72
N ILE A 79 16.61 6.63 1.00
CA ILE A 79 16.78 8.08 0.85
C ILE A 79 17.18 8.74 2.18
N LEU A 80 16.86 8.08 3.30
CA LEU A 80 17.30 8.55 4.61
C LEU A 80 18.79 8.20 4.74
N PRO A 81 19.70 9.18 4.82
CA PRO A 81 21.10 8.89 5.09
C PRO A 81 21.20 8.15 6.43
N SER A 82 22.06 7.14 6.47
CA SER A 82 22.36 6.37 7.67
C SER A 82 23.08 7.25 8.69
N GLU A 83 22.33 7.98 9.52
CA GLU A 83 22.80 8.35 10.86
C GLU A 83 22.52 7.18 11.79
N ALA A 84 23.33 6.12 11.66
CA ALA A 84 23.41 5.02 12.62
C ALA A 84 24.65 4.17 12.32
N ALA A 85 25.83 4.71 12.67
CA ALA A 85 26.99 3.97 13.13
C ALA A 85 27.84 4.93 13.97
#